data_AF-D3CY02-F1
#
_entry.id   AF-D3CY02-F1
#
_cell.length_a   1.000
_cell.length_b   1.000
_cell.length_c   1.000
_cell.angle_alpha   90.00
_cell.angle_beta   90.00
_cell.angle_gamma   90.00
#
_symmetry.space_group_name_H-M   'P 1'
#
loop_
_entity.id
_entity.type
_entity.pdbx_description
1 polymer ?
#
loop_
_entity_poly.entity_id
_entity_poly.type
_entity_poly.pdbx_seq_one_letter_code
_entity_poly.pdbx_strand_id
1 'polypeptide(L)'
;MRCTALRKNREPCKGPAVRGSNKCRMHLGTKPAASIAAHTAVAELARRGVTPVDNPLTALAELAGEIVAVKDIFRERVAALDSESWRYNGQGAEQLRAEITLYERALDRSVSVLANIAKLRIDERLARITEDQAQAVVRLMTNVAARLGFDLEDPVIRDAVLDELGKVQT
;
A
#
# COMPACT_ATOMS: atom_id res chain seq x y z
N MET A 1 -5.95 25.23 -17.28
CA MET A 1 -6.56 24.22 -16.39
C MET A 1 -7.63 24.87 -15.52
N ARG A 2 -8.66 24.12 -15.12
CA ARG A 2 -9.71 24.57 -14.20
C ARG A 2 -9.44 24.08 -12.78
N CYS A 3 -9.93 24.81 -11.80
CA CYS A 3 -9.89 24.44 -10.39
C CYS A 3 -10.64 23.12 -10.14
N THR A 4 -9.98 22.17 -9.50
CA THR A 4 -10.54 20.85 -9.15
C THR A 4 -11.29 20.83 -7.81
N ALA A 5 -11.23 21.93 -7.04
CA ALA A 5 -11.91 22.01 -5.74
C ALA A 5 -13.43 22.15 -5.88
N LEU A 6 -14.14 21.74 -4.83
CA LEU A 6 -15.57 21.95 -4.67
C LEU A 6 -15.86 23.26 -3.92
N ARG A 7 -16.95 23.91 -4.30
CA ARG A 7 -17.52 25.06 -3.60
C ARG A 7 -18.23 24.61 -2.31
N LYS A 8 -18.65 25.55 -1.47
CA LYS A 8 -19.41 25.28 -0.23
C LYS A 8 -20.71 24.50 -0.47
N ASN A 9 -21.35 24.70 -1.62
CA ASN A 9 -22.55 23.97 -2.06
C ASN A 9 -22.24 22.61 -2.73
N ARG A 10 -21.01 22.10 -2.59
CA ARG A 10 -20.50 20.84 -3.21
C ARG A 10 -20.46 20.81 -4.73
N GLU A 11 -20.75 21.91 -5.41
CA GLU A 11 -20.57 21.99 -6.86
C GLU A 11 -19.10 22.23 -7.25
N PRO A 12 -18.65 21.79 -8.43
CA PRO A 12 -17.30 22.07 -8.91
C PRO A 12 -17.02 23.58 -9.02
N CYS A 13 -15.85 24.04 -8.55
CA CYS A 13 -15.47 25.45 -8.57
C CYS A 13 -15.48 26.04 -9.98
N LYS A 14 -14.98 25.29 -10.97
CA LYS A 14 -14.83 25.69 -12.39
C LYS A 14 -13.99 26.95 -12.66
N GLY A 15 -13.55 27.68 -11.63
CA GLY A 15 -12.71 28.87 -11.76
C GLY A 15 -11.32 28.54 -12.33
N PRO A 16 -10.60 29.54 -12.87
CA PRO A 16 -9.26 29.33 -13.44
C PRO A 16 -8.27 28.91 -12.37
N ALA A 17 -7.51 27.83 -12.62
CA ALA A 17 -6.44 27.41 -11.73
C ALA A 17 -5.25 28.39 -11.81
N VAL A 18 -4.55 28.57 -10.70
CA VAL A 18 -3.28 29.32 -10.70
C VAL A 18 -2.25 28.55 -11.52
N ARG A 19 -1.40 29.24 -12.29
CA ARG A 19 -0.35 28.61 -13.10
C ARG A 19 0.55 27.73 -12.22
N GLY A 20 0.73 26.46 -12.62
CA GLY A 20 1.48 25.49 -11.83
C GLY A 20 0.72 24.86 -10.65
N SER A 21 -0.59 25.10 -10.52
CA SER A 21 -1.47 24.47 -9.53
C SER A 21 -2.73 23.91 -10.21
N ASN A 22 -3.48 23.08 -9.49
CA ASN A 22 -4.80 22.57 -9.87
C ASN A 22 -5.96 23.28 -9.15
N LYS A 23 -5.68 24.30 -8.32
CA LYS A 23 -6.68 25.08 -7.59
C LYS A 23 -6.63 26.56 -7.96
N CYS A 24 -7.75 27.26 -7.83
CA CYS A 24 -7.83 28.71 -8.05
C CYS A 24 -7.31 29.50 -6.84
N ARG A 25 -7.05 30.79 -7.02
CA ARG A 25 -6.54 31.68 -5.96
C ARG A 25 -7.41 31.67 -4.70
N MET A 26 -8.73 31.59 -4.86
CA MET A 26 -9.68 31.54 -3.74
C MET A 26 -9.61 30.24 -2.92
N HIS A 27 -9.36 29.09 -3.56
CA HIS A 27 -9.23 27.80 -2.87
C HIS A 27 -7.82 27.53 -2.34
N LEU A 28 -6.82 28.28 -2.81
CA LEU A 28 -5.44 28.22 -2.32
C LEU A 28 -5.20 29.18 -1.14
N GLY A 29 -5.98 30.25 -1.05
CA GLY A 29 -5.80 31.28 -0.04
C GLY A 29 -4.37 31.84 -0.06
N THR A 30 -3.72 31.88 1.10
CA THR A 30 -2.36 32.41 1.30
C THR A 30 -1.25 31.39 1.02
N LYS A 31 -1.58 30.17 0.59
CA LYS A 31 -0.59 29.09 0.35
C LYS A 31 -0.42 28.69 -1.13
N PRO A 32 -0.40 29.61 -2.11
CA PRO A 32 -0.22 29.23 -3.50
C PRO A 32 1.16 28.61 -3.77
N ALA A 33 2.22 29.12 -3.14
CA ALA A 33 3.58 28.63 -3.33
C ALA A 33 3.74 27.15 -2.96
N ALA A 34 3.20 26.73 -1.82
CA ALA A 34 3.25 25.33 -1.38
C ALA A 34 2.50 24.38 -2.34
N SER A 35 1.33 24.81 -2.83
CA SER A 35 0.58 24.02 -3.81
C SER A 35 1.29 23.93 -5.15
N ILE A 36 1.91 25.02 -5.60
CA ILE A 36 2.69 25.03 -6.84
C ILE A 36 3.90 24.12 -6.69
N ALA A 37 4.66 24.24 -5.60
CA ALA A 37 5.82 23.39 -5.31
C ALA A 37 5.45 21.90 -5.29
N ALA A 38 4.35 21.53 -4.63
CA ALA A 38 3.85 20.16 -4.63
C ALA A 38 3.50 19.67 -6.04
N HIS A 39 2.80 20.49 -6.83
CA HIS A 39 2.41 20.10 -8.18
C HIS A 39 3.62 20.00 -9.13
N THR A 40 4.62 20.88 -8.97
CA THR A 40 5.88 20.81 -9.71
C THR A 40 6.71 19.59 -9.32
N ALA A 41 6.70 19.19 -8.05
CA ALA A 41 7.38 17.97 -7.60
C ALA A 41 6.72 16.72 -8.23
N VAL A 42 5.39 16.65 -8.24
CA VAL A 42 4.66 15.57 -8.92
C VAL A 42 4.97 15.53 -10.42
N ALA A 43 5.02 16.69 -11.08
CA ALA A 43 5.36 16.78 -12.50
C ALA A 43 6.83 16.41 -12.79
N GLU A 44 7.75 16.67 -11.86
CA GLU A 44 9.15 16.23 -11.93
C GLU A 44 9.28 14.72 -11.74
N LEU A 45 8.58 14.14 -10.77
CA LEU A 45 8.55 12.69 -10.56
C LEU A 45 8.00 11.97 -11.81
N ALA A 46 6.92 12.48 -12.39
CA ALA A 46 6.37 11.97 -13.64
C ALA A 46 7.38 12.06 -14.81
N ARG A 47 8.11 13.19 -14.92
CA ARG A 47 9.15 13.35 -15.95
C ARG A 47 10.31 12.37 -15.78
N ARG A 48 10.64 12.00 -14.54
CA ARG A 48 11.68 11.01 -14.23
C ARG A 48 11.21 9.56 -14.38
N GLY A 49 9.97 9.33 -14.80
CA GLY A 49 9.38 7.99 -14.88
C GLY A 49 9.22 7.33 -13.52
N VAL A 50 9.18 8.11 -12.42
CA VAL A 50 8.92 7.56 -11.09
C VAL A 50 7.43 7.31 -10.98
N THR A 51 7.05 6.04 -11.01
CA THR A 51 5.67 5.62 -10.80
C THR A 51 5.33 5.73 -9.32
N PRO A 52 4.25 6.43 -8.95
CA PRO A 52 3.73 6.37 -7.59
C PRO A 52 3.39 4.93 -7.20
N VAL A 53 3.59 4.59 -5.93
CA VAL A 53 3.12 3.31 -5.38
C VAL A 53 1.59 3.30 -5.46
N ASP A 54 1.05 2.39 -6.27
CA ASP A 54 -0.39 2.32 -6.57
C ASP A 54 -1.21 1.90 -5.34
N ASN A 55 -0.80 0.79 -4.71
CA ASN A 55 -1.35 0.34 -3.43
C ASN A 55 -0.30 0.43 -2.31
N PRO A 56 -0.21 1.56 -1.61
CA PRO A 56 0.81 1.78 -0.58
C PRO A 56 0.64 0.89 0.65
N LEU A 57 -0.57 0.39 0.91
CA LEU A 57 -0.83 -0.52 2.03
C LEU A 57 -0.27 -1.91 1.74
N THR A 58 -0.52 -2.43 0.52
CA THR A 58 0.06 -3.70 0.07
C THR A 58 1.58 -3.62 -0.01
N ALA A 59 2.13 -2.56 -0.63
CA ALA A 59 3.58 -2.40 -0.75
C ALA A 59 4.28 -2.31 0.62
N LEU A 60 3.64 -1.69 1.63
CA LEU A 60 4.17 -1.64 2.99
C LEU A 60 4.12 -3.00 3.69
N ALA A 61 3.07 -3.79 3.47
CA ALA A 61 2.96 -5.14 4.00
C ALA A 61 4.02 -6.07 3.39
N GLU A 62 4.24 -6.00 2.08
CA GLU A 62 5.29 -6.75 1.37
C GLU A 62 6.68 -6.39 1.88
N LEU A 63 6.98 -5.08 1.98
CA LEU A 63 8.26 -4.60 2.52
C LEU A 63 8.49 -5.07 3.97
N ALA A 64 7.44 -5.11 4.78
CA ALA A 64 7.56 -5.64 6.14
C ALA A 64 7.89 -7.13 6.14
N GLY A 65 7.31 -7.92 5.23
CA GLY A 65 7.66 -9.31 5.02
C GLY A 65 9.14 -9.49 4.68
N GLU A 66 9.67 -8.69 3.76
CA GLU A 66 11.10 -8.70 3.40
C GLU A 66 12.00 -8.36 4.60
N ILE A 67 11.66 -7.32 5.36
CA ILE A 67 12.42 -6.91 6.55
C ILE A 67 12.45 -8.04 7.59
N VAL A 68 11.33 -8.71 7.82
CA VAL A 68 11.23 -9.85 8.74
C VAL A 68 12.06 -11.02 8.24
N ALA A 69 12.02 -11.33 6.95
CA ALA A 69 12.82 -12.39 6.34
C ALA A 69 14.33 -12.12 6.50
N VAL A 70 14.78 -10.89 6.25
CA VAL A 70 16.18 -10.49 6.48
C VAL A 70 16.58 -10.67 7.95
N LYS A 71 15.71 -10.29 8.88
CA LYS A 71 15.91 -10.52 10.32
C LYS A 71 16.03 -12.01 10.64
N ASP A 72 15.26 -12.88 9.99
CA ASP A 72 15.34 -14.33 10.20
C ASP A 72 16.63 -14.94 9.62
N ILE A 73 17.08 -14.49 8.44
CA ILE A 73 18.39 -14.90 7.88
C ILE A 73 19.52 -14.57 8.85
N PHE A 74 19.55 -13.36 9.41
CA PHE A 74 20.59 -12.99 10.38
C PHE A 74 20.45 -13.70 11.73
N ARG A 75 19.22 -14.02 12.15
CA ARG A 75 18.98 -14.86 13.33
C ARG A 75 19.64 -16.22 13.17
N GLU A 76 19.47 -16.87 12.02
CA GLU A 76 20.08 -18.16 11.72
C GLU A 76 21.61 -18.08 11.76
N ARG A 77 22.18 -17.01 11.18
CA ARG A 77 23.64 -16.78 11.22
C ARG A 77 24.16 -16.60 12.65
N VAL A 78 23.50 -15.78 13.45
CA VAL A 78 23.87 -15.57 14.86
C VAL A 78 23.68 -16.83 15.69
N ALA A 79 22.64 -17.63 15.42
CA ALA A 79 22.38 -18.89 16.10
C ALA A 79 23.41 -19.98 15.77
N ALA A 80 24.06 -19.90 14.60
CA ALA A 80 25.11 -20.81 14.18
C ALA A 80 26.49 -20.49 14.80
N LEU A 81 26.62 -19.38 15.54
CA LEU A 81 27.85 -19.01 16.21
C LEU A 81 28.09 -19.90 17.44
N ASP A 82 29.22 -20.60 17.47
CA ASP A 82 29.62 -21.40 18.63
C ASP A 82 30.16 -20.54 19.79
N SER A 83 30.25 -21.15 20.98
CA SER A 83 30.70 -20.46 22.21
C SER A 83 32.16 -19.98 22.16
N GLU A 84 32.98 -20.55 21.28
CA GLU A 84 34.36 -20.09 21.06
C GLU A 84 34.41 -18.87 20.15
N SER A 85 33.52 -18.76 19.18
CA SER A 85 33.35 -17.60 18.29
C SER A 85 32.97 -16.36 19.08
N TRP A 86 32.16 -16.51 20.14
CA TRP A 86 31.83 -15.42 21.07
C TRP A 86 33.05 -14.86 21.83
N ARG A 87 34.13 -15.64 21.97
CA ARG A 87 35.35 -15.21 22.66
C ARG A 87 36.33 -14.61 21.66
N TYR A 88 36.71 -13.36 21.88
CA TYR A 88 37.56 -12.57 20.99
C TYR A 88 38.84 -13.30 20.53
N ASN A 89 38.85 -13.77 19.28
CA ASN A 89 39.95 -14.45 18.62
C ASN A 89 40.24 -13.76 17.28
N GLY A 90 40.85 -12.57 17.37
CA GLY A 90 41.53 -11.90 16.26
C GLY A 90 40.73 -11.75 14.96
N GLN A 91 41.08 -12.56 13.93
CA GLN A 91 40.59 -12.45 12.55
C GLN A 91 39.07 -12.65 12.38
N GLY A 92 38.41 -13.43 13.24
CA GLY A 92 36.95 -13.66 13.17
C GLY A 92 36.10 -12.61 13.89
N ALA A 93 36.72 -11.79 14.76
CA ALA A 93 35.99 -10.89 15.65
C ALA A 93 35.36 -9.69 14.92
N GLU A 94 35.89 -9.28 13.77
CA GLU A 94 35.31 -8.20 12.95
C GLU A 94 34.05 -8.69 12.21
N GLN A 95 34.11 -9.87 11.60
CA GLN A 95 32.96 -10.49 10.94
C GLN A 95 31.83 -10.75 11.94
N LEU A 96 32.14 -11.31 13.11
CA LEU A 96 31.16 -11.52 14.18
C LEU A 96 30.47 -10.21 14.60
N ARG A 97 31.25 -9.14 14.81
CA ARG A 97 30.69 -7.83 15.16
C ARG A 97 29.79 -7.30 14.06
N ALA A 98 30.14 -7.50 12.79
CA ALA A 98 29.31 -7.11 11.66
C ALA A 98 27.99 -7.89 11.63
N GLU A 99 28.01 -9.21 11.80
CA GLU A 99 26.82 -10.06 11.80
C GLU A 99 25.85 -9.71 12.95
N ILE A 100 26.37 -9.53 14.17
CA ILE A 100 25.57 -9.08 15.33
C ILE A 100 24.98 -7.69 15.06
N THR A 101 25.76 -6.75 14.52
CA THR A 101 25.29 -5.39 14.21
C THR A 101 24.19 -5.41 13.15
N LEU A 102 24.33 -6.24 12.11
CA LEU A 102 23.32 -6.38 11.07
C LEU A 102 22.03 -7.00 11.62
N TYR A 103 22.15 -8.00 12.50
CA TYR A 103 21.00 -8.62 13.16
C TYR A 103 20.25 -7.62 14.06
N GLU A 104 20.96 -6.86 14.90
CA GLU A 104 20.36 -5.82 15.74
C GLU A 104 19.61 -4.78 14.89
N ARG A 105 20.23 -4.28 13.82
CA ARG A 105 19.57 -3.32 12.91
C ARG A 105 18.33 -3.91 12.24
N ALA A 106 18.36 -5.19 11.88
CA ALA A 106 17.22 -5.89 11.32
C ALA A 106 16.09 -6.06 12.35
N LEU A 107 16.43 -6.33 13.62
CA LEU A 107 15.47 -6.36 14.74
C LEU A 107 14.80 -5.00 14.95
N ASP A 108 15.58 -3.93 15.06
CA ASP A 108 15.06 -2.57 15.24
C ASP A 108 14.13 -2.14 14.10
N ARG A 109 14.54 -2.44 12.87
CA ARG A 109 13.72 -2.11 11.69
C ARG A 109 12.44 -2.94 11.64
N SER A 110 12.50 -4.21 12.06
CA SER A 110 11.32 -5.07 12.19
C SER A 110 10.34 -4.52 13.23
N VAL A 111 10.81 -4.14 14.42
CA VAL A 111 9.96 -3.54 15.46
C VAL A 111 9.30 -2.27 14.95
N SER A 112 10.07 -1.40 14.27
CA SER A 112 9.55 -0.14 13.74
C SER A 112 8.47 -0.35 12.67
N VAL A 113 8.72 -1.21 11.66
CA VAL A 113 7.77 -1.42 10.56
C VAL A 113 6.50 -2.13 11.03
N LEU A 114 6.63 -3.15 11.89
CA LEU A 114 5.49 -3.89 12.44
C LEU A 114 4.64 -3.01 13.37
N ALA A 115 5.26 -2.17 14.20
CA ALA A 115 4.54 -1.21 15.03
C ALA A 115 3.78 -0.18 14.17
N ASN A 116 4.36 0.27 13.05
CA ASN A 116 3.69 1.17 12.12
C ASN A 116 2.50 0.49 11.43
N ILE A 117 2.65 -0.76 10.99
CA ILE A 117 1.55 -1.56 10.43
C ILE A 117 0.40 -1.68 11.44
N ALA A 118 0.70 -2.05 12.69
CA ALA A 118 -0.29 -2.18 13.75
C ALA A 118 -1.01 -0.85 14.03
N LYS A 119 -0.27 0.27 14.12
CA LYS A 119 -0.84 1.62 14.32
C LYS A 119 -1.73 2.06 13.16
N LEU A 120 -1.34 1.74 11.93
CA LEU A 120 -2.10 2.07 10.72
C LEU A 120 -3.30 1.13 10.52
N ARG A 121 -3.39 0.04 11.30
CA ARG A 121 -4.42 -1.01 11.20
C ARG A 121 -4.54 -1.51 9.76
N ILE A 122 -3.39 -1.80 9.15
CA ILE A 122 -3.33 -2.13 7.72
C ILE A 122 -4.14 -3.39 7.43
N ASP A 123 -4.11 -4.39 8.31
CA ASP A 123 -4.88 -5.62 8.15
C ASP A 123 -6.39 -5.36 8.08
N GLU A 124 -6.93 -4.59 9.03
CA GLU A 124 -8.34 -4.19 9.03
C GLU A 124 -8.72 -3.40 7.78
N ARG A 125 -7.82 -2.54 7.31
CA ARG A 125 -8.07 -1.69 6.13
C ARG A 125 -8.02 -2.48 4.84
N LEU A 126 -7.03 -3.37 4.68
CA LEU A 126 -6.93 -4.25 3.52
C LEU A 126 -8.10 -5.22 3.47
N ALA A 127 -8.47 -5.85 4.59
CA ALA A 127 -9.65 -6.70 4.66
C ALA A 127 -10.93 -5.96 4.24
N ARG A 128 -11.13 -4.75 4.76
CA ARG A 128 -12.29 -3.92 4.40
C ARG A 128 -12.30 -3.51 2.92
N ILE A 129 -11.14 -3.15 2.35
CA ILE A 129 -11.05 -2.83 0.92
C ILE A 129 -11.43 -4.06 0.09
N THR A 130 -10.93 -5.24 0.45
CA THR A 130 -11.27 -6.49 -0.23
C THR A 130 -12.76 -6.81 -0.12
N GLU A 131 -13.35 -6.64 1.05
CA GLU A 131 -14.80 -6.81 1.27
C GLU A 131 -15.63 -5.83 0.45
N ASP A 132 -15.26 -4.54 0.43
CA ASP A 132 -15.94 -3.50 -0.34
C ASP A 132 -15.86 -3.79 -1.85
N GLN A 133 -14.72 -4.27 -2.33
CA GLN A 133 -14.53 -4.69 -3.72
C GLN A 133 -15.39 -5.90 -4.06
N ALA A 134 -15.41 -6.93 -3.20
CA ALA A 134 -16.27 -8.10 -3.38
C ALA A 134 -17.75 -7.70 -3.43
N GLN A 135 -18.19 -6.82 -2.53
CA GLN A 135 -19.56 -6.29 -2.55
C GLN A 135 -19.86 -5.49 -3.81
N ALA A 136 -18.91 -4.68 -4.32
CA ALA A 136 -19.10 -3.94 -5.56
C ALA A 136 -19.29 -4.86 -6.76
N VAL A 137 -18.53 -5.97 -6.83
CA VAL A 137 -18.69 -7.00 -7.87
C VAL A 137 -20.03 -7.70 -7.76
N VAL A 138 -20.45 -8.11 -6.55
CA VAL A 138 -21.77 -8.72 -6.33
C VAL A 138 -22.87 -7.77 -6.80
N ARG A 139 -22.84 -6.50 -6.36
CA ARG A 139 -23.83 -5.50 -6.78
C ARG A 139 -23.85 -5.29 -8.29
N LEU A 140 -22.68 -5.27 -8.94
CA LEU A 140 -22.57 -5.16 -10.39
C LEU A 140 -23.26 -6.36 -11.07
N MET A 141 -22.94 -7.58 -10.64
CA MET A 141 -23.54 -8.80 -11.18
C MET A 141 -25.05 -8.84 -10.98
N THR A 142 -25.55 -8.51 -9.78
CA THR A 142 -26.99 -8.44 -9.50
C THR A 142 -27.70 -7.42 -10.40
N ASN A 143 -27.12 -6.23 -10.56
CA ASN A 143 -27.71 -5.19 -11.40
C ASN A 143 -27.73 -5.59 -12.89
N VAL A 144 -26.67 -6.26 -13.38
CA VAL A 144 -26.59 -6.74 -14.76
C VAL A 144 -27.56 -7.88 -14.99
N ALA A 145 -27.62 -8.86 -14.09
CA ALA A 145 -28.56 -9.99 -14.16
C ALA A 145 -30.01 -9.50 -14.19
N ALA A 146 -30.38 -8.64 -13.24
CA ALA A 146 -31.72 -8.04 -13.20
C ALA A 146 -32.05 -7.27 -14.49
N ARG A 147 -31.09 -6.54 -15.05
CA ARG A 147 -31.27 -5.81 -16.32
C ARG A 147 -31.45 -6.73 -17.53
N LEU A 148 -30.83 -7.90 -17.50
CA LEU A 148 -30.99 -8.94 -18.54
C LEU A 148 -32.22 -9.83 -18.31
N GLY A 149 -32.96 -9.62 -17.22
CA GLY A 149 -34.14 -10.40 -16.86
C GLY A 149 -33.81 -11.75 -16.21
N PHE A 150 -32.57 -11.93 -15.73
CA PHE A 150 -32.16 -13.11 -14.98
C PHE A 150 -32.44 -12.90 -13.48
N ASP A 151 -33.01 -13.94 -12.86
CA ASP A 151 -33.12 -14.04 -11.41
C ASP A 151 -31.92 -14.82 -10.86
N LEU A 152 -31.08 -14.15 -10.06
CA LEU A 152 -29.91 -14.81 -9.46
C LEU A 152 -30.28 -15.82 -8.36
N GLU A 153 -31.52 -15.78 -7.86
CA GLU A 153 -32.04 -16.80 -6.95
C GLU A 153 -32.59 -18.02 -7.71
N ASP A 154 -32.65 -17.99 -9.05
CA ASP A 154 -32.99 -19.15 -9.86
C ASP A 154 -31.95 -20.26 -9.62
N PRO A 155 -32.39 -21.47 -9.20
CA PRO A 155 -31.50 -22.60 -8.95
C PRO A 155 -30.56 -22.93 -10.11
N VAL A 156 -31.02 -22.79 -11.36
CA VAL A 156 -30.23 -23.11 -12.56
C VAL A 156 -29.09 -22.11 -12.72
N ILE A 157 -29.35 -20.83 -12.48
CA ILE A 157 -28.35 -19.77 -12.59
C ILE A 157 -27.36 -19.86 -11.43
N ARG A 158 -27.84 -20.12 -10.22
CA ARG A 158 -26.99 -20.35 -9.04
C ARG A 158 -26.04 -21.52 -9.23
N ASP A 159 -26.54 -22.65 -9.71
CA ASP A 159 -25.71 -23.84 -9.96
C ASP A 159 -24.66 -23.56 -11.03
N ALA A 160 -25.03 -22.87 -12.12
CA ALA A 160 -24.07 -22.46 -13.15
C ALA A 160 -22.97 -21.52 -12.60
N VAL A 161 -23.33 -20.57 -11.73
CA VAL A 161 -22.36 -19.66 -11.09
C VAL A 161 -21.43 -20.41 -10.13
N LEU A 162 -21.94 -21.37 -9.35
CA LEU A 162 -21.13 -22.20 -8.46
C LEU A 162 -20.14 -23.08 -9.24
N ASP A 163 -20.59 -23.63 -10.36
CA ASP A 163 -19.76 -24.45 -11.25
C ASP A 163 -18.60 -23.64 -11.86
N GLU A 164 -18.87 -22.40 -12.30
CA GLU A 164 -17.84 -21.48 -12.77
C GLU A 164 -16.91 -20.99 -11.64
N LEU A 165 -17.43 -20.72 -10.44
CA LEU A 165 -16.60 -20.36 -9.29
C LEU A 165 -15.63 -21.49 -8.91
N GLY A 166 -16.06 -22.75 -8.99
CA GLY A 166 -15.21 -23.92 -8.76
C GLY A 166 -14.03 -23.99 -9.74
N LYS A 167 -14.24 -23.59 -11.00
CA LYS A 167 -13.21 -23.56 -12.05
C LYS A 167 -12.18 -22.44 -11.87
N VAL A 168 -12.56 -21.34 -11.21
CA VAL A 168 -11.70 -20.16 -11.00
C VAL A 168 -10.88 -20.25 -9.70
N GLN A 169 -11.32 -21.05 -8.73
CA GLN A 169 -10.64 -21.21 -7.43
C GLN A 169 -9.63 -22.36 -7.38
N THR A 170 -9.38 -23.04 -8.51
CA THR A 170 -8.32 -24.06 -8.66
C THR A 170 -7.07 -23.46 -9.31
#